data_AF-A0A6B8REI0-F1
#
_entry.id   AF-A0A6B8REI0-F1
#
_cell.length_a   1.000
_cell.length_b   1.000
_cell.length_c   1.000
_cell.angle_alpha   90.00
_cell.angle_beta   90.00
_cell.angle_gamma   90.00
#
_symmetry.space_group_name_H-M   'P 1'
#
loop_
_entity.id
_entity.type
_entity.pdbx_description
1 polymer ?
#
loop_
_entity_poly.entity_id
_entity_poly.type
_entity_poly.pdbx_seq_one_letter_code
_entity_poly.pdbx_strand_id
1 'polypeptide(L)'
;MADNLAIKVVENKFAIELSFNYRAVSFILPINPETIDIKESGKGKTYDIVGKGGGTSETRAGEINVIQNPALTEISFSSNFPASYYPAVIVKEGALQLPSYYLGRIKEWLRSNQPIRIHIVSSSFVIDIPASIEKFDWKEVAGSPGDIEYNISLKEYVYYSAIKAKVVTAASKQVLIKKPKVRPDERSRPDTYTLKAGDTLIKIAMNFFNADSSRYKDIQKLNGITDAQLKSLQIGRVIKLPKN
;
A
#
# COMPACT_ATOMS: atom_id res chain seq x y z
N MET A 1 -16.84 -10.97 5.24
CA MET A 1 -16.21 -11.09 3.91
C MET A 1 -14.85 -11.80 3.92
N ALA A 2 -14.28 -12.19 5.07
CA ALA A 2 -12.97 -12.85 5.13
C ALA A 2 -12.98 -14.35 4.73
N ASP A 3 -14.13 -15.04 4.78
CA ASP A 3 -14.18 -16.50 4.60
C ASP A 3 -14.01 -17.00 3.16
N ASN A 4 -14.24 -16.15 2.14
CA ASN A 4 -14.26 -16.65 0.76
C ASN A 4 -12.86 -16.79 0.14
N LEU A 5 -11.84 -16.15 0.74
CA LEU A 5 -10.46 -16.24 0.26
C LEU A 5 -9.76 -17.49 0.82
N ALA A 6 -10.04 -17.84 2.08
CA ALA A 6 -9.44 -19.01 2.73
C ALA A 6 -9.82 -20.33 2.05
N ILE A 7 -11.08 -20.49 1.63
CA ILE A 7 -11.56 -21.72 0.96
C ILE A 7 -10.88 -21.92 -0.41
N LYS A 8 -10.56 -20.85 -1.14
CA LYS A 8 -9.85 -20.94 -2.43
C LYS A 8 -8.35 -21.25 -2.31
N VAL A 9 -7.73 -20.90 -1.19
CA VAL A 9 -6.31 -21.21 -0.91
C VAL A 9 -6.11 -22.70 -0.57
N VAL A 10 -7.19 -23.42 -0.22
CA VAL A 10 -7.11 -24.88 0.00
C VAL A 10 -7.01 -25.63 -1.34
N GLU A 11 -7.62 -25.14 -2.41
CA GLU A 11 -7.51 -25.73 -3.77
C GLU A 11 -6.26 -25.26 -4.52
N ASN A 12 -5.75 -24.05 -4.23
CA ASN A 12 -4.56 -23.47 -4.85
C ASN A 12 -3.49 -23.17 -3.81
N LYS A 13 -2.28 -23.72 -3.97
CA LYS A 13 -1.16 -23.66 -3.00
C LYS A 13 -0.90 -22.27 -2.38
N PHE A 14 -1.25 -21.19 -3.09
CA PHE A 14 -1.32 -19.83 -2.57
C PHE A 14 -2.21 -18.96 -3.48
N ALA A 15 -2.49 -17.71 -3.09
CA ALA A 15 -3.12 -16.69 -3.94
C ALA A 15 -2.48 -15.32 -3.70
N ILE A 16 -2.39 -14.51 -4.75
CA ILE A 16 -1.91 -13.12 -4.67
C ILE A 16 -3.04 -12.16 -5.05
N GLU A 17 -3.36 -11.24 -4.16
CA GLU A 17 -4.23 -10.09 -4.42
C GLU A 17 -3.39 -8.82 -4.50
N LEU A 18 -3.60 -8.05 -5.56
CA LEU A 18 -3.12 -6.68 -5.66
C LEU A 18 -4.30 -5.72 -5.50
N SER A 19 -4.08 -4.67 -4.72
CA SER A 19 -5.13 -3.72 -4.41
C SER A 19 -4.61 -2.29 -4.33
N PHE A 20 -5.49 -1.34 -4.59
CA PHE A 20 -5.19 0.08 -4.59
C PHE A 20 -6.26 0.86 -3.83
N ASN A 21 -5.88 1.97 -3.21
CA ASN A 21 -6.79 2.87 -2.49
C ASN A 21 -7.64 2.12 -1.45
N TYR A 22 -6.99 1.43 -0.49
CA TYR A 22 -7.65 0.60 0.53
C TYR A 22 -8.58 -0.49 0.00
N ARG A 23 -8.13 -1.24 -1.02
CA ARG A 23 -8.95 -2.28 -1.66
C ARG A 23 -10.25 -1.76 -2.29
N ALA A 24 -10.36 -0.45 -2.56
CA ALA A 24 -11.47 0.09 -3.36
C ALA A 24 -11.46 -0.49 -4.78
N VAL A 25 -10.25 -0.73 -5.30
CA VAL A 25 -10.04 -1.54 -6.50
C VAL A 25 -9.06 -2.64 -6.13
N SER A 26 -9.44 -3.90 -6.34
CA SER A 26 -8.53 -5.03 -6.19
C SER A 26 -8.81 -6.10 -7.24
N PHE A 27 -7.82 -6.95 -7.45
CA PHE A 27 -7.99 -8.19 -8.18
C PHE A 27 -7.02 -9.25 -7.65
N ILE A 28 -7.46 -10.50 -7.72
CA ILE A 28 -6.60 -11.67 -7.53
C ILE A 28 -5.92 -11.94 -8.87
N LEU A 29 -4.64 -12.30 -8.84
CA LEU A 29 -3.95 -12.71 -10.06
C LEU A 29 -4.69 -13.92 -10.68
N PRO A 30 -5.04 -13.87 -11.97
CA PRO A 30 -5.80 -14.94 -12.60
C PRO A 30 -5.01 -16.25 -12.64
N ILE A 31 -3.69 -16.16 -12.75
CA ILE A 31 -2.75 -17.27 -12.71
C ILE A 31 -1.71 -16.96 -11.64
N ASN A 32 -1.37 -17.97 -10.83
CA ASN A 32 -0.30 -17.82 -9.85
C ASN A 32 1.06 -17.88 -10.53
N PRO A 33 2.05 -17.07 -10.11
CA PRO A 33 3.42 -17.22 -10.59
C PRO A 33 4.01 -18.58 -10.17
N GLU A 34 4.99 -19.10 -10.91
CA GLU A 34 5.69 -20.33 -10.50
C GLU A 34 6.56 -20.09 -9.26
N THR A 35 7.17 -18.90 -9.18
CA THR A 35 8.03 -18.47 -8.09
C THR A 35 7.66 -17.07 -7.62
N ILE A 36 7.83 -16.82 -6.32
CA ILE A 36 7.79 -15.49 -5.73
C ILE A 36 9.12 -15.27 -5.04
N ASP A 37 9.93 -14.35 -5.57
CA ASP A 37 11.18 -13.96 -4.95
C ASP A 37 10.91 -12.87 -3.90
N ILE A 38 11.20 -13.18 -2.64
CA ILE A 38 11.11 -12.25 -1.52
C ILE A 38 12.53 -12.01 -1.01
N LYS A 39 13.02 -10.77 -1.14
CA LYS A 39 14.37 -10.39 -0.71
C LYS A 39 14.29 -9.50 0.53
N GLU A 40 14.89 -10.00 1.60
CA GLU A 40 15.10 -9.27 2.84
C GLU A 40 16.61 -9.16 3.08
N SER A 41 17.09 -7.94 3.28
CA SER A 41 18.53 -7.68 3.47
C SER A 41 18.78 -6.72 4.62
N GLY A 42 19.88 -6.91 5.35
CA GLY A 42 20.32 -5.97 6.38
C GLY A 42 21.06 -4.78 5.78
N LYS A 43 20.97 -3.61 6.42
CA LYS A 43 21.80 -2.43 6.09
C LYS A 43 23.02 -2.31 7.00
N GLY A 44 23.59 -3.45 7.39
CA GLY A 44 24.78 -3.50 8.23
C GLY A 44 25.92 -2.66 7.64
N LYS A 45 26.71 -2.02 8.49
CA LYS A 45 27.92 -1.32 8.09
C LYS A 45 29.12 -1.91 8.78
N THR A 46 30.10 -2.31 7.98
CA THR A 46 31.34 -2.88 8.44
C THR A 46 32.35 -1.80 8.75
N TYR A 47 33.08 -1.93 9.87
CA TYR A 47 34.18 -1.06 10.25
C TYR A 47 35.34 -1.89 10.79
N ASP A 48 36.55 -1.50 10.43
CA ASP A 48 37.75 -1.96 11.12
C ASP A 48 38.00 -1.05 12.31
N ILE A 49 38.13 -1.65 13.49
CA ILE A 49 38.54 -0.91 14.69
C ILE A 49 39.99 -1.25 15.03
N VAL A 50 40.59 -0.50 15.95
CA VAL A 50 41.88 -0.81 16.61
C VAL A 50 41.63 -0.69 18.13
N GLY A 51 41.93 -1.72 18.93
CA GLY A 51 41.49 -1.82 20.34
C GLY A 51 40.93 -3.19 20.75
N LYS A 52 40.29 -3.25 21.92
CA LYS A 52 39.68 -4.46 22.49
C LYS A 52 38.38 -4.80 21.78
N GLY A 53 38.30 -5.97 21.14
CA GLY A 53 37.08 -6.47 20.49
C GLY A 53 36.20 -7.27 21.44
N GLY A 54 34.87 -7.21 21.29
CA GLY A 54 33.94 -8.20 21.86
C GLY A 54 33.90 -8.35 23.39
N GLY A 55 34.35 -7.35 24.16
CA GLY A 55 34.44 -7.47 25.62
C GLY A 55 35.58 -8.36 26.13
N THR A 56 36.50 -8.79 25.25
CA THR A 56 37.70 -9.53 25.63
C THR A 56 38.92 -8.59 25.73
N SER A 57 39.96 -9.02 26.45
CA SER A 57 41.21 -8.26 26.58
C SER A 57 42.11 -8.36 25.35
N GLU A 58 41.67 -9.00 24.26
CA GLU A 58 42.48 -9.22 23.07
C GLU A 58 42.59 -7.94 22.22
N THR A 59 43.83 -7.57 21.90
CA THR A 59 44.22 -6.35 21.16
C THR A 59 44.07 -6.48 19.64
N ARG A 60 43.43 -7.54 19.14
CA ARG A 60 43.04 -7.67 17.74
C ARG A 60 41.61 -7.18 17.62
N ALA A 61 41.50 -5.95 17.18
CA ALA A 61 40.25 -5.22 17.15
C ALA A 61 39.26 -5.74 16.10
N GLY A 62 39.77 -6.39 15.05
CA GLY A 62 38.95 -7.12 14.08
C GLY A 62 37.99 -6.23 13.30
N GLU A 63 37.35 -6.87 12.32
CA GLU A 63 36.23 -6.31 11.58
C GLU A 63 34.98 -6.40 12.47
N ILE A 64 34.29 -5.27 12.69
CA ILE A 64 32.99 -5.23 13.37
C ILE A 64 31.87 -4.90 12.38
N ASN A 65 30.68 -5.48 12.58
CA ASN A 65 29.48 -5.16 11.81
C ASN A 65 28.45 -4.43 12.69
N VAL A 66 28.17 -3.17 12.36
CA VAL A 66 27.14 -2.36 13.01
C VAL A 66 25.79 -2.69 12.38
N ILE A 67 24.95 -3.39 13.15
CA ILE A 67 23.59 -3.75 12.75
C ILE A 67 22.74 -2.49 12.64
N GLN A 68 22.14 -2.29 11.47
CA GLN A 68 21.14 -1.23 11.24
C GLN A 68 19.77 -1.84 10.97
N ASN A 69 18.76 -0.98 10.84
CA ASN A 69 17.44 -1.41 10.39
C ASN A 69 17.55 -2.14 9.03
N PRO A 70 16.74 -3.18 8.80
CA PRO A 70 16.68 -3.86 7.52
C PRO A 70 16.43 -2.90 6.35
N ALA A 71 16.86 -3.32 5.16
CA ALA A 71 16.35 -2.76 3.93
C ALA A 71 14.86 -3.07 3.77
N LEU A 72 14.21 -2.29 2.91
CA LEU A 72 12.81 -2.51 2.55
C LEU A 72 12.72 -3.83 1.80
N THR A 73 11.73 -4.65 2.14
CA THR A 73 11.52 -5.95 1.47
C THR A 73 11.24 -5.72 -0.02
N GLU A 74 11.88 -6.50 -0.88
CA GLU A 74 11.64 -6.48 -2.33
C GLU A 74 10.93 -7.77 -2.74
N ILE A 75 9.87 -7.66 -3.53
CA ILE A 75 9.06 -8.79 -3.99
C ILE A 75 9.02 -8.77 -5.52
N SER A 76 9.41 -9.86 -6.18
CA SER A 76 9.30 -9.98 -7.63
C SER A 76 8.74 -11.33 -8.04
N PHE A 77 7.96 -11.32 -9.11
CA PHE A 77 7.40 -12.54 -9.70
C PHE A 77 7.00 -12.31 -11.16
N SER A 78 6.79 -13.42 -11.86
CA SER A 78 6.41 -13.47 -13.27
C SER A 78 5.17 -14.33 -13.43
N SER A 79 4.21 -13.89 -14.23
CA SER A 79 3.00 -14.66 -14.51
C SER A 79 2.36 -14.25 -15.84
N ASN A 80 1.13 -14.68 -16.07
CA ASN A 80 0.38 -14.47 -17.30
C ASN A 80 -1.04 -13.94 -17.01
N PHE A 81 -1.48 -12.97 -17.82
CA PHE A 81 -2.88 -12.57 -17.90
C PHE A 81 -3.55 -13.30 -19.07
N PRO A 82 -4.44 -14.27 -18.80
CA PRO A 82 -5.02 -15.10 -19.83
C PRO A 82 -6.16 -14.38 -20.57
N ALA A 83 -6.24 -14.57 -21.89
CA ALA A 83 -7.32 -14.04 -22.73
C ALA A 83 -8.62 -14.82 -22.58
N SER A 84 -8.53 -16.09 -22.17
CA SER A 84 -9.66 -17.00 -21.99
C SER A 84 -9.48 -17.90 -20.78
N TYR A 85 -10.55 -18.52 -20.31
CA TYR A 85 -10.48 -19.43 -19.18
C TYR A 85 -9.83 -20.77 -19.56
N TYR A 86 -8.88 -21.25 -18.75
CA TYR A 86 -8.25 -22.57 -18.87
C TYR A 86 -7.80 -23.09 -17.49
N PRO A 87 -7.43 -24.38 -17.35
CA PRO A 87 -7.24 -25.00 -16.02
C PRO A 87 -6.23 -24.34 -15.08
N ALA A 88 -5.26 -23.58 -15.58
CA ALA A 88 -4.31 -22.85 -14.75
C ALA A 88 -4.90 -21.57 -14.12
N VAL A 89 -6.10 -21.15 -14.56
CA VAL A 89 -6.81 -19.98 -14.04
C VAL A 89 -7.44 -20.31 -12.69
N ILE A 90 -7.08 -19.54 -11.66
CA ILE A 90 -7.50 -19.77 -10.26
C ILE A 90 -8.70 -18.91 -9.83
N VAL A 91 -9.02 -17.88 -10.61
CA VAL A 91 -10.23 -17.07 -10.43
C VAL A 91 -11.44 -17.82 -11.02
N LYS A 92 -12.66 -17.46 -10.61
CA LYS A 92 -13.85 -18.07 -11.22
C LYS A 92 -13.99 -17.54 -12.65
N GLU A 93 -14.58 -18.32 -13.55
CA GLU A 93 -14.76 -17.92 -14.96
C GLU A 93 -15.42 -16.54 -15.12
N GLY A 94 -16.54 -16.28 -14.42
CA GLY A 94 -17.20 -14.97 -14.45
C GLY A 94 -16.44 -13.83 -13.73
N ALA A 95 -15.34 -14.13 -13.04
CA ALA A 95 -14.47 -13.14 -12.41
C ALA A 95 -13.20 -12.86 -13.23
N LEU A 96 -12.90 -13.70 -14.23
CA LEU A 96 -11.77 -13.47 -15.12
C LEU A 96 -12.04 -12.22 -15.97
N GLN A 97 -11.08 -11.30 -15.96
CA GLN A 97 -11.12 -10.10 -16.80
C GLN A 97 -10.23 -10.29 -18.02
N LEU A 98 -10.43 -9.46 -19.05
CA LEU A 98 -9.53 -9.43 -20.19
C LEU A 98 -8.13 -8.93 -19.79
N PRO A 99 -7.05 -9.37 -20.45
CA PRO A 99 -5.68 -8.93 -20.17
C PRO A 99 -5.51 -7.40 -20.13
N SER A 100 -6.25 -6.69 -20.99
CA SER A 100 -6.26 -5.21 -21.04
C SER A 100 -6.70 -4.56 -19.73
N TYR A 101 -7.60 -5.19 -18.97
CA TYR A 101 -8.03 -4.70 -17.67
C TYR A 101 -6.85 -4.70 -16.68
N TYR A 102 -6.18 -5.84 -16.53
CA TYR A 102 -5.07 -5.99 -15.59
C TYR A 102 -3.90 -5.06 -15.95
N LEU A 103 -3.53 -5.03 -17.24
CA LEU A 103 -2.51 -4.11 -17.75
C LEU A 103 -2.85 -2.65 -17.48
N GLY A 104 -4.10 -2.26 -17.74
CA GLY A 104 -4.60 -0.92 -17.49
C GLY A 104 -4.47 -0.53 -16.02
N ARG A 105 -4.91 -1.40 -15.10
CA ARG A 105 -4.82 -1.17 -13.66
C ARG A 105 -3.40 -1.05 -13.15
N ILE A 106 -2.52 -1.98 -13.52
CA ILE A 106 -1.13 -1.94 -13.04
C ILE A 106 -0.41 -0.70 -13.58
N LYS A 107 -0.62 -0.34 -14.85
CA LYS A 107 -0.06 0.90 -15.43
C LYS A 107 -0.60 2.17 -14.77
N GLU A 108 -1.90 2.20 -14.46
CA GLU A 108 -2.53 3.30 -13.70
C GLU A 108 -1.87 3.44 -12.32
N TRP A 109 -1.75 2.34 -11.58
CA TRP A 109 -1.18 2.33 -10.24
C TRP A 109 0.30 2.71 -10.24
N LEU A 110 1.08 2.19 -11.20
CA LEU A 110 2.49 2.54 -11.39
C LEU A 110 2.68 4.06 -11.59
N ARG A 111 1.78 4.71 -12.33
CA ARG A 111 1.84 6.15 -12.64
C ARG A 111 1.21 7.04 -11.56
N SER A 112 0.53 6.45 -10.58
CA SER A 112 -0.25 7.21 -9.59
C SER A 112 0.60 7.92 -8.53
N ASN A 113 1.87 7.55 -8.38
CA ASN A 113 2.75 7.95 -7.27
C ASN A 113 2.14 7.62 -5.89
N GLN A 114 1.32 6.58 -5.82
CA GLN A 114 0.70 6.07 -4.59
C GLN A 114 1.06 4.59 -4.40
N PRO A 115 1.23 4.13 -3.16
CA PRO A 115 1.48 2.73 -2.90
C PRO A 115 0.25 1.88 -3.27
N ILE A 116 0.52 0.70 -3.83
CA ILE A 116 -0.43 -0.41 -3.86
C ILE A 116 -0.31 -1.21 -2.57
N ARG A 117 -1.20 -2.17 -2.36
CA ARG A 117 -1.08 -3.17 -1.30
C ARG A 117 -1.03 -4.55 -1.94
N ILE A 118 0.02 -5.28 -1.61
CA ILE A 118 0.21 -6.68 -1.99
C ILE A 118 -0.21 -7.57 -0.82
N HIS A 119 -1.10 -8.52 -1.10
CA HIS A 119 -1.60 -9.49 -0.16
C HIS A 119 -1.40 -10.90 -0.71
N ILE A 120 -0.43 -11.62 -0.16
CA ILE A 120 -0.11 -13.01 -0.52
C ILE A 120 -0.59 -13.89 0.62
N VAL A 121 -1.44 -14.87 0.28
CA VAL A 121 -1.92 -15.88 1.23
C VAL A 121 -1.43 -17.23 0.75
N SER A 122 -0.55 -17.85 1.54
CA SER A 122 -0.05 -19.21 1.35
C SER A 122 -0.51 -20.09 2.52
N SER A 123 -0.28 -21.41 2.42
CA SER A 123 -0.57 -22.34 3.51
C SER A 123 0.32 -22.15 4.75
N SER A 124 1.53 -21.61 4.57
CA SER A 124 2.53 -21.47 5.64
C SER A 124 2.77 -20.03 6.09
N PHE A 125 2.37 -19.03 5.31
CA PHE A 125 2.60 -17.62 5.62
C PHE A 125 1.59 -16.70 4.95
N VAL A 126 1.49 -15.48 5.48
CA VAL A 126 0.72 -14.37 4.90
C VAL A 126 1.62 -13.14 4.82
N ILE A 127 1.64 -12.49 3.67
CA ILE A 127 2.29 -11.19 3.47
C ILE A 127 1.19 -10.18 3.15
N ASP A 128 1.10 -9.09 3.90
CA ASP A 128 0.12 -8.02 3.70
C ASP A 128 0.77 -6.64 3.91
N ILE A 129 1.47 -6.15 2.89
CA ILE A 129 2.28 -4.93 2.98
C ILE A 129 1.93 -3.90 1.90
N PRO A 130 2.02 -2.59 2.22
CA PRO A 130 2.05 -1.56 1.21
C PRO A 130 3.34 -1.66 0.39
N ALA A 131 3.25 -1.43 -0.92
CA ALA A 131 4.39 -1.51 -1.82
C ALA A 131 4.29 -0.50 -2.97
N SER A 132 5.43 0.00 -3.44
CA SER A 132 5.56 0.68 -4.72
C SER A 132 5.83 -0.33 -5.83
N ILE A 133 5.35 -0.05 -7.04
CA ILE A 133 5.70 -0.81 -8.24
C ILE A 133 6.99 -0.20 -8.80
N GLU A 134 8.09 -0.92 -8.70
CA GLU A 134 9.40 -0.46 -9.19
C GLU A 134 9.58 -0.78 -10.68
N LYS A 135 8.99 -1.90 -11.13
CA LYS A 135 9.13 -2.38 -12.49
C LYS A 135 7.90 -3.17 -12.92
N PHE A 136 7.47 -2.96 -14.17
CA PHE A 136 6.40 -3.73 -14.79
C PHE A 136 6.65 -3.88 -16.29
N ASP A 137 7.19 -5.03 -16.68
CA ASP A 137 7.40 -5.41 -18.09
C ASP A 137 6.32 -6.39 -18.52
N TRP A 138 5.87 -6.32 -19.77
CA TRP A 138 4.88 -7.25 -20.31
C TRP A 138 5.14 -7.47 -21.81
N LYS A 139 4.76 -8.64 -22.31
CA LYS A 139 4.94 -9.07 -23.70
C LYS A 139 3.84 -10.05 -24.09
N GLU A 140 3.56 -10.12 -25.38
CA GLU A 140 2.73 -11.16 -25.98
C GLU A 140 3.64 -12.23 -26.59
N VAL A 141 3.32 -13.51 -26.41
CA VAL A 141 4.14 -14.62 -26.90
C VAL A 141 3.39 -15.38 -27.99
N ALA A 142 4.10 -15.66 -29.09
CA ALA A 142 3.56 -16.48 -30.17
C ALA A 142 3.27 -17.90 -29.67
N GLY A 143 2.04 -18.39 -29.90
CA GLY A 143 1.58 -19.71 -29.46
C GLY A 143 0.39 -19.67 -28.49
N SER A 144 0.16 -18.55 -27.81
CA SER A 144 -1.04 -18.29 -27.00
C SER A 144 -1.64 -16.92 -27.34
N PRO A 145 -2.35 -16.80 -28.49
CA PRO A 145 -2.85 -15.51 -28.96
C PRO A 145 -3.72 -14.80 -27.91
N GLY A 146 -3.35 -13.55 -27.59
CA GLY A 146 -4.06 -12.73 -26.60
C GLY A 146 -3.60 -12.88 -25.15
N ASP A 147 -2.90 -13.95 -24.78
CA ASP A 147 -2.32 -14.09 -23.44
C ASP A 147 -1.12 -13.13 -23.28
N ILE A 148 -1.01 -12.50 -22.11
CA ILE A 148 0.06 -11.53 -21.83
C ILE A 148 0.94 -12.03 -20.70
N GLU A 149 2.19 -12.33 -21.01
CA GLU A 149 3.23 -12.58 -20.01
C GLU A 149 3.71 -11.26 -19.41
N TYR A 150 3.95 -11.25 -18.10
CA TYR A 150 4.46 -10.07 -17.41
C TYR A 150 5.47 -10.42 -16.32
N ASN A 151 6.32 -9.44 -16.01
CA ASN A 151 7.23 -9.43 -14.88
C ASN A 151 6.94 -8.19 -14.04
N ILE A 152 6.76 -8.36 -12.73
CA ILE A 152 6.54 -7.24 -11.81
C ILE A 152 7.57 -7.28 -10.68
N SER A 153 8.08 -6.11 -10.30
CA SER A 153 8.93 -5.94 -9.13
C SER A 153 8.36 -4.85 -8.24
N LEU A 154 8.23 -5.17 -6.96
CA LEU A 154 7.62 -4.37 -5.93
C LEU A 154 8.63 -4.12 -4.82
N LYS A 155 8.50 -2.99 -4.15
CA LYS A 155 9.31 -2.64 -2.98
C LYS A 155 8.41 -2.19 -1.84
N GLU A 156 8.66 -2.70 -0.64
CA GLU A 156 7.92 -2.31 0.54
C GLU A 156 7.91 -0.79 0.68
N TYR A 157 6.72 -0.22 0.87
CA TYR A 157 6.54 1.20 1.04
C TYR A 157 6.33 1.54 2.51
N VAL A 158 7.33 2.17 3.13
CA VAL A 158 7.19 2.70 4.49
C VAL A 158 6.66 4.13 4.41
N TYR A 159 5.43 4.33 4.88
CA TYR A 159 4.85 5.65 5.01
C TYR A 159 5.73 6.56 5.84
N TYR A 160 6.09 7.68 5.25
CA TYR A 160 6.80 8.76 5.93
C TYR A 160 5.90 9.99 5.96
N SER A 161 5.93 10.69 7.08
CA SER A 161 5.39 12.05 7.18
C SER A 161 6.48 12.93 7.73
N ALA A 162 6.56 14.17 7.24
CA ALA A 162 7.47 15.14 7.84
C ALA A 162 7.03 15.39 9.29
N ILE A 163 7.84 14.94 10.25
CA ILE A 163 7.66 15.34 11.64
C ILE A 163 8.07 16.81 11.71
N LYS A 164 7.09 17.72 11.68
CA LYS A 164 7.31 19.11 12.09
C LYS A 164 7.58 19.09 13.58
N ALA A 165 8.85 18.97 13.97
CA ALA A 165 9.25 19.13 15.36
C ALA A 165 8.91 20.57 15.78
N LYS A 166 7.85 20.74 16.59
CA LYS A 166 7.67 21.99 17.34
C LYS A 166 8.64 21.93 18.50
N VAL A 167 9.73 22.68 18.42
CA VAL A 167 10.58 22.96 19.58
C VAL A 167 9.76 23.85 20.50
N VAL A 168 9.26 23.29 21.61
CA VAL A 168 8.71 24.08 22.71
C VAL A 168 9.83 24.20 23.74
N THR A 169 10.39 25.39 23.88
CA THR A 169 11.27 25.73 25.00
C THR A 169 10.41 25.82 26.26
N ALA A 170 10.32 24.72 26.99
CA ALA A 170 9.96 24.72 28.40
C ALA A 170 11.24 24.46 29.20
N ALA A 171 11.40 25.17 30.32
CA ALA A 171 12.59 25.18 31.15
C ALA A 171 13.23 23.77 31.32
N SER A 172 14.49 23.69 30.87
CA SER A 172 15.54 22.73 31.25
C SER A 172 15.36 21.21 31.06
N LYS A 173 14.35 20.68 30.36
CA LYS A 173 14.40 19.30 29.82
C LYS A 173 13.63 19.18 28.49
N GLN A 174 14.35 18.85 27.41
CA GLN A 174 13.73 18.51 26.13
C GLN A 174 12.98 17.17 26.27
N VAL A 175 11.66 17.19 26.13
CA VAL A 175 10.85 15.96 26.07
C VAL A 175 10.17 15.90 24.70
N LEU A 176 10.53 14.88 23.92
CA LEU A 176 9.85 14.55 22.66
C LEU A 176 8.46 13.99 22.99
N ILE A 177 7.41 14.77 22.77
CA ILE A 177 6.04 14.25 22.83
C ILE A 177 5.77 13.49 21.53
N LYS A 178 5.89 12.16 21.59
CA LYS A 178 5.59 11.26 20.47
C LYS A 178 4.07 11.27 20.23
N LYS A 179 3.62 11.95 19.18
CA LYS A 179 2.21 11.91 18.75
C LYS A 179 1.83 10.44 18.45
N PRO A 180 0.65 9.95 18.88
CA PRO A 180 0.24 8.57 18.60
C PRO A 180 0.29 8.29 17.09
N LYS A 181 0.80 7.10 16.73
CA LYS A 181 0.99 6.64 15.36
C LYS A 181 -0.37 6.46 14.70
N VAL A 182 -0.89 7.51 14.05
CA VAL A 182 -2.08 7.43 13.20
C VAL A 182 -1.72 6.54 12.01
N ARG A 183 -2.56 5.54 11.71
CA ARG A 183 -2.36 4.68 10.53
C ARG A 183 -2.28 5.58 9.29
N PRO A 184 -1.22 5.48 8.48
CA PRO A 184 -1.08 6.31 7.28
C PRO A 184 -2.27 6.14 6.33
N ASP A 185 -2.76 7.26 5.77
CA ASP A 185 -3.88 7.30 4.81
C ASP A 185 -3.38 6.93 3.41
N GLU A 186 -3.68 5.73 2.93
CA GLU A 186 -3.37 5.23 1.58
C GLU A 186 -4.39 5.70 0.51
N ARG A 187 -5.36 6.58 0.84
CA ARG A 187 -6.42 6.97 -0.11
C ARG A 187 -5.95 8.02 -1.10
N SER A 188 -6.15 7.77 -2.40
CA SER A 188 -6.21 8.85 -3.40
C SER A 188 -7.54 9.57 -3.23
N ARG A 189 -7.49 10.75 -2.61
CA ARG A 189 -8.69 11.52 -2.30
C ARG A 189 -8.92 12.53 -3.42
N PRO A 190 -10.16 12.63 -3.94
CA PRO A 190 -10.48 13.67 -4.90
C PRO A 190 -10.38 15.05 -4.22
N ASP A 191 -9.93 16.06 -4.95
CA ASP A 191 -9.88 17.44 -4.45
C ASP A 191 -11.29 18.01 -4.19
N THR A 192 -12.34 17.40 -4.78
CA THR A 192 -13.73 17.83 -4.65
C THR A 192 -14.70 16.66 -4.51
N TYR A 193 -15.87 16.93 -3.95
CA TYR A 193 -16.96 15.97 -3.76
C TYR A 193 -18.32 16.64 -4.03
N THR A 194 -19.23 15.94 -4.72
CA THR A 194 -20.59 16.42 -4.98
C THR A 194 -21.55 15.84 -3.94
N LEU A 195 -22.22 16.71 -3.18
CA LEU A 195 -23.13 16.32 -2.11
C LEU A 195 -24.32 15.49 -2.63
N LYS A 196 -24.63 14.39 -1.94
CA LYS A 196 -25.77 13.50 -2.21
C LYS A 196 -26.85 13.66 -1.14
N ALA A 197 -28.05 13.17 -1.43
CA ALA A 197 -29.15 13.16 -0.48
C ALA A 197 -28.77 12.38 0.80
N GLY A 198 -28.95 12.99 1.97
CA GLY A 198 -28.65 12.37 3.27
C GLY A 198 -27.19 12.50 3.75
N ASP A 199 -26.35 13.21 3.00
CA ASP A 199 -24.98 13.51 3.39
C ASP A 199 -24.92 14.55 4.51
N THR A 200 -23.94 14.36 5.40
CA THR A 200 -23.51 15.37 6.36
C THR A 200 -22.01 15.58 6.21
N LEU A 201 -21.49 16.77 6.54
CA LEU A 201 -20.04 17.02 6.48
C LEU A 201 -19.27 16.04 7.38
N ILE A 202 -19.89 15.54 8.46
CA ILE A 202 -19.31 14.53 9.35
C ILE A 202 -19.18 13.18 8.64
N LYS A 203 -20.23 12.70 7.96
CA LYS A 203 -20.15 11.45 7.18
C LYS A 203 -19.09 11.54 6.09
N ILE A 204 -19.03 12.68 5.40
CA ILE A 204 -18.01 12.97 4.39
C ILE A 204 -16.61 12.98 5.03
N ALA A 205 -16.45 13.64 6.18
CA ALA A 205 -15.19 13.67 6.91
C ALA A 205 -14.73 12.25 7.29
N MET A 206 -15.63 11.43 7.83
CA MET A 206 -15.30 10.05 8.19
C MET A 206 -14.94 9.20 6.96
N ASN A 207 -15.63 9.38 5.83
CA ASN A 207 -15.37 8.65 4.60
C ASN A 207 -14.01 9.01 3.98
N PHE A 208 -13.62 10.28 4.03
CA PHE A 208 -12.40 10.77 3.35
C PHE A 208 -11.21 11.01 4.27
N PHE A 209 -11.36 10.98 5.60
CA PHE A 209 -10.28 11.30 6.53
C PHE A 209 -10.12 10.24 7.63
N ASN A 210 -9.95 8.95 7.28
CA ASN A 210 -9.65 7.89 8.25
C ASN A 210 -10.65 7.79 9.42
N ALA A 211 -11.94 7.91 9.15
CA ALA A 211 -12.99 7.96 10.17
C ALA A 211 -12.83 9.11 11.18
N ASP A 212 -12.01 10.13 10.87
CA ASP A 212 -11.85 11.33 11.67
C ASP A 212 -13.01 12.29 11.41
N SER A 213 -14.05 12.17 12.22
CA SER A 213 -15.20 13.06 12.18
C SER A 213 -14.81 14.53 12.33
N SER A 214 -13.74 14.87 13.08
CA SER A 214 -13.38 16.25 13.41
C SER A 214 -13.03 17.12 12.20
N ARG A 215 -12.61 16.48 11.09
CA ARG A 215 -12.25 17.14 9.82
C ARG A 215 -13.43 17.80 9.13
N TYR A 216 -14.67 17.57 9.57
CA TYR A 216 -15.84 18.29 9.05
C TYR A 216 -15.68 19.81 9.18
N LYS A 217 -14.99 20.29 10.22
CA LYS A 217 -14.72 21.72 10.45
C LYS A 217 -13.79 22.30 9.40
N ASP A 218 -12.80 21.53 8.97
CA ASP A 218 -11.89 21.95 7.90
C ASP A 218 -12.61 22.02 6.56
N ILE A 219 -13.47 21.03 6.27
CA ILE A 219 -14.33 21.03 5.07
C ILE A 219 -15.28 22.24 5.12
N GLN A 220 -15.91 22.49 6.27
CA GLN A 220 -16.82 23.61 6.47
C GLN A 220 -16.13 24.95 6.19
N LYS A 221 -14.97 25.18 6.83
CA LYS A 221 -14.18 26.40 6.68
C LYS A 221 -13.69 26.61 5.26
N LEU A 222 -13.19 25.56 4.61
CA LEU A 222 -12.67 25.63 3.23
C LEU A 222 -13.74 26.00 2.21
N ASN A 223 -14.99 25.64 2.47
CA ASN A 223 -16.12 25.85 1.56
C ASN A 223 -17.03 27.01 1.97
N GLY A 224 -16.67 27.77 3.00
CA GLY A 224 -17.47 28.88 3.52
C GLY A 224 -18.88 28.45 3.94
N ILE A 225 -19.03 27.24 4.48
CA ILE A 225 -20.33 26.72 4.91
C ILE A 225 -20.62 27.27 6.31
N THR A 226 -21.73 27.99 6.45
CA THR A 226 -22.17 28.54 7.75
C THR A 226 -22.77 27.45 8.64
N ASP A 227 -22.81 27.68 9.95
CA ASP A 227 -23.41 26.71 10.89
C ASP A 227 -24.89 26.45 10.60
N ALA A 228 -25.61 27.45 10.07
CA ALA A 228 -26.99 27.30 9.63
C ALA A 228 -27.10 26.30 8.46
N GLN A 229 -26.14 26.31 7.53
CA GLN A 229 -26.12 25.42 6.37
C GLN A 229 -25.73 23.98 6.72
N LEU A 230 -25.13 23.71 7.88
CA LEU A 230 -24.81 22.34 8.31
C LEU A 230 -26.06 21.47 8.48
N LYS A 231 -27.20 22.07 8.83
CA LYS A 231 -28.48 21.37 9.03
C LYS A 231 -29.14 20.97 7.71
N SER A 232 -28.84 21.68 6.63
CA SER A 232 -29.43 21.46 5.31
C SER A 232 -28.42 21.78 4.22
N LEU A 233 -27.59 20.79 3.88
CA LEU A 233 -26.67 20.90 2.76
C LEU A 233 -27.43 20.75 1.44
N GLN A 234 -27.17 21.65 0.49
CA GLN A 234 -27.78 21.58 -0.83
C GLN A 234 -27.23 20.36 -1.60
N ILE A 235 -28.13 19.46 -1.96
CA ILE A 235 -27.82 18.30 -2.80
C ILE A 235 -27.29 18.80 -4.15
N GLY A 236 -26.24 18.16 -4.68
CA GLY A 236 -25.59 18.55 -5.92
C GLY A 236 -24.54 19.66 -5.77
N ARG A 237 -24.41 20.29 -4.59
CA ARG A 237 -23.34 21.25 -4.35
C ARG A 237 -21.99 20.55 -4.32
N VAL A 238 -21.06 21.05 -5.13
CA VAL A 238 -19.66 20.63 -5.13
C VAL A 238 -18.92 21.31 -3.98
N ILE A 239 -18.26 20.52 -3.15
CA ILE A 239 -17.42 20.97 -2.03
C ILE A 239 -15.98 20.54 -2.24
N LYS A 240 -15.03 21.39 -1.86
CA LYS A 240 -13.60 21.12 -1.85
C LYS A 240 -13.23 20.32 -0.61
N LEU A 241 -12.34 19.33 -0.76
CA LEU A 241 -11.82 18.56 0.35
C LEU A 241 -10.42 19.08 0.74
N PRO A 242 -10.16 19.35 2.02
CA PRO A 242 -8.82 19.77 2.48
C PRO A 242 -7.74 18.73 2.15
N LYS A 243 -6.57 19.21 1.70
CA LYS A 243 -5.36 18.37 1.60
C LYS A 243 -4.93 17.93 3.02
N ASN A 244 -4.28 16.75 3.14
CA ASN A 244 -3.69 16.31 4.41
C ASN A 244 -2.41 17.08 4.72
#